data_AF-A0A8T1V1U5-F1
#
_entry.id   AF-A0A8T1V1U5-F1
#
_cell.length_a   1.000
_cell.length_b   1.000
_cell.length_c   1.000
_cell.angle_alpha   90.00
_cell.angle_beta   90.00
_cell.angle_gamma   90.00
#
_symmetry.space_group_name_H-M   'P 1'
#
loop_
_entity.id
_entity.type
_entity.pdbx_description
1 polymer ?
#
loop_
_entity_poly.entity_id
_entity_poly.type
_entity_poly.pdbx_seq_one_letter_code
_entity_poly.pdbx_strand_id
1 'polypeptide(L)'
;MRFFILLVVLMRKPPKKDGEVDNFDEHITRSVLLWQRIEHFVAFYRRVKSIAFCGIPVALSEFHAGARFGEIDGIRIKEPSPRTVVKAINQHDTKSVSDGSACFTNLDGDVKLFEMKTIVINGDSASAGDLFMRVRLIVGNEQVQCNEVIQCKLLQTKQKMSKATYEKEKAKAMKGSSDVFLLITSAELADCFALPPRCGIVSKDEFVQYFGPFASRAYRSLLEPPISTPLRISSYV
;
A
#
# COMPACT_ATOMS: atom_id res chain seq x y z
N MET A 1 10.93 -6.85 17.10
CA MET A 1 10.11 -6.81 15.86
C MET A 1 10.82 -6.21 14.64
N ARG A 2 11.60 -5.11 14.76
CA ARG A 2 12.29 -4.43 13.64
C ARG A 2 13.25 -5.31 12.81
N PHE A 3 13.87 -6.32 13.42
CA PHE A 3 14.69 -7.33 12.74
C PHE A 3 13.90 -8.50 12.15
N PHE A 4 12.64 -8.68 12.55
CA PHE A 4 11.89 -9.92 12.32
C PHE A 4 11.33 -10.00 10.89
N ILE A 5 10.89 -8.88 10.29
CA ILE A 5 10.40 -8.90 8.89
C ILE A 5 11.55 -9.20 7.92
N LEU A 6 12.73 -8.60 8.11
CA LEU A 6 13.89 -8.87 7.26
C LEU A 6 14.36 -10.31 7.42
N LEU A 7 14.41 -10.82 8.66
CA LEU A 7 14.73 -12.21 8.95
C LEU A 7 13.68 -13.17 8.34
N VAL A 8 12.38 -12.88 8.44
CA VAL A 8 11.33 -13.75 7.89
C VAL A 8 11.29 -13.71 6.36
N VAL A 9 11.59 -12.58 5.72
CA VAL A 9 11.78 -12.50 4.26
C VAL A 9 13.00 -13.29 3.81
N LEU A 10 14.09 -13.26 4.59
CA LEU A 10 15.29 -14.07 4.33
C LEU A 10 15.04 -15.58 4.56
N MET A 11 14.14 -15.93 5.47
CA MET A 11 13.86 -17.32 5.87
C MET A 11 12.69 -17.97 5.10
N ARG A 12 11.84 -17.19 4.43
CA ARG A 12 10.74 -17.68 3.60
C ARG A 12 11.01 -17.32 2.14
N LYS A 13 11.54 -18.28 1.38
CA LYS A 13 11.69 -18.13 -0.07
C LYS A 13 10.34 -17.73 -0.70
N PRO A 14 10.27 -16.67 -1.50
CA PRO A 14 9.06 -16.37 -2.25
C PRO A 14 8.71 -17.57 -3.16
N PRO A 15 7.42 -17.92 -3.32
CA PRO A 15 7.02 -18.98 -4.21
C PRO A 15 7.40 -18.59 -5.65
N LYS A 16 8.20 -19.46 -6.29
CA LYS A 16 8.65 -19.30 -7.67
C LYS A 16 7.57 -19.82 -8.62
N LYS A 17 7.27 -19.06 -9.68
CA LYS A 17 6.77 -19.64 -10.92
C LYS A 17 7.99 -20.00 -11.79
N ASP A 18 7.91 -21.11 -12.52
CA ASP A 18 8.96 -21.52 -13.44
C ASP A 18 9.21 -20.38 -14.46
N GLY A 19 10.46 -19.91 -14.52
CA GLY A 19 10.93 -18.88 -15.46
C GLY A 19 11.20 -17.48 -14.89
N GLU A 20 10.87 -17.19 -13.63
CA GLU A 20 11.10 -15.86 -13.04
C GLU A 20 12.49 -15.80 -12.39
N VAL A 21 13.41 -15.01 -12.97
CA VAL A 21 14.72 -14.71 -12.38
C VAL A 21 14.51 -13.65 -11.30
N ASP A 22 14.87 -14.00 -10.05
CA ASP A 22 14.88 -13.11 -8.89
C ASP A 22 15.89 -11.96 -9.12
N ASN A 23 15.56 -10.95 -9.90
CA ASN A 23 16.40 -9.76 -10.04
C ASN A 23 15.73 -8.54 -9.40
N PHE A 24 16.08 -8.35 -8.13
CA PHE A 24 15.71 -7.25 -7.25
C PHE A 24 15.83 -5.86 -7.91
N ASP A 25 16.77 -5.69 -8.84
CA ASP A 25 17.01 -4.43 -9.56
C ASP A 25 16.12 -4.25 -10.79
N GLU A 26 15.66 -5.32 -11.45
CA GLU A 26 14.93 -5.19 -12.71
C GLU A 26 13.51 -4.63 -12.50
N HIS A 27 12.87 -4.98 -11.38
CA HIS A 27 11.58 -4.40 -10.98
C HIS A 27 11.65 -2.92 -10.59
N ILE A 28 12.83 -2.41 -10.21
CA ILE A 28 13.03 -1.00 -9.85
C ILE A 28 13.39 -0.14 -11.08
N THR A 29 13.88 -0.75 -12.16
CA THR A 29 14.59 0.00 -13.22
C THR A 29 13.71 0.38 -14.43
N ARG A 30 12.47 -0.11 -14.57
CA ARG A 30 11.60 0.32 -15.69
C ARG A 30 10.81 1.60 -15.35
N SER A 31 11.18 2.68 -16.02
CA SER A 31 10.65 4.04 -15.89
C SER A 31 9.20 4.19 -16.33
N VAL A 32 8.31 4.60 -15.41
CA VAL A 32 7.12 5.43 -15.64
C VAL A 32 6.86 6.23 -14.35
N LEU A 33 6.33 7.45 -14.48
CA LEU A 33 5.90 8.44 -13.47
C LEU A 33 6.09 8.04 -11.99
N LEU A 34 6.69 8.95 -11.20
CA LEU A 34 6.92 8.84 -9.74
C LEU A 34 5.79 8.20 -8.94
N TRP A 35 4.55 8.45 -9.35
CA TRP A 35 3.35 7.89 -8.74
C TRP A 35 3.30 6.37 -8.79
N GLN A 36 3.57 5.80 -9.96
CA GLN A 36 3.66 4.35 -10.12
C GLN A 36 4.83 3.79 -9.29
N ARG A 37 5.88 4.58 -9.02
CA ARG A 37 6.99 4.12 -8.15
C ARG A 37 6.57 3.98 -6.69
N ILE A 38 5.76 4.89 -6.14
CA ILE A 38 5.29 4.74 -4.76
C ILE A 38 4.25 3.63 -4.66
N GLU A 39 3.27 3.57 -5.56
CA GLU A 39 2.22 2.53 -5.52
C GLU A 39 2.84 1.13 -5.62
N HIS A 40 3.78 0.94 -6.55
CA HIS A 40 4.50 -0.32 -6.69
C HIS A 40 5.35 -0.63 -5.46
N PHE A 41 6.02 0.36 -4.88
CA PHE A 41 6.80 0.15 -3.66
C PHE A 41 5.89 -0.23 -2.47
N VAL A 42 4.77 0.45 -2.29
CA VAL A 42 3.79 0.16 -1.23
C VAL A 42 3.17 -1.22 -1.46
N ALA A 43 2.86 -1.59 -2.69
CA ALA A 43 2.33 -2.92 -3.05
C ALA A 43 3.35 -4.01 -2.73
N PHE A 44 4.62 -3.79 -3.09
CA PHE A 44 5.72 -4.66 -2.74
C PHE A 44 5.88 -4.81 -1.23
N TYR A 45 5.87 -3.71 -0.49
CA TYR A 45 6.00 -3.73 0.97
C TYR A 45 4.84 -4.48 1.63
N ARG A 46 3.62 -4.27 1.13
CA ARG A 46 2.42 -5.00 1.56
C ARG A 46 2.48 -6.49 1.21
N ARG A 47 3.07 -6.86 0.06
CA ARG A 47 3.36 -8.26 -0.33
C ARG A 47 4.35 -8.90 0.64
N VAL A 48 5.43 -8.20 0.97
CA VAL A 48 6.41 -8.64 1.97
C VAL A 48 5.74 -8.95 3.30
N LYS A 49 4.86 -8.06 3.78
CA LYS A 49 4.06 -8.33 5.00
C LYS A 49 3.19 -9.58 4.87
N SER A 50 2.55 -9.80 3.72
CA SER A 50 1.74 -11.01 3.49
C SER A 50 2.56 -12.30 3.59
N ILE A 51 3.81 -12.30 3.08
CA ILE A 51 4.74 -13.44 3.19
C ILE A 51 5.17 -13.63 4.64
N ALA A 52 5.51 -12.53 5.32
CA ALA A 52 6.03 -12.56 6.68
C ALA A 52 5.00 -13.08 7.69
N PHE A 53 3.75 -12.67 7.55
CA PHE A 53 2.66 -13.03 8.45
C PHE A 53 1.77 -14.16 7.92
N CYS A 54 2.14 -14.79 6.81
CA CYS A 54 1.38 -15.91 6.23
C CYS A 54 1.13 -17.01 7.26
N GLY A 55 -0.14 -17.44 7.36
CA GLY A 55 -0.60 -18.53 8.20
C GLY A 55 -0.85 -18.16 9.67
N ILE A 56 -0.41 -16.99 10.13
CA ILE A 56 -0.45 -16.60 11.53
C ILE A 56 -1.35 -15.36 11.66
N PRO A 57 -2.48 -15.43 12.39
CA PRO A 57 -3.22 -14.22 12.73
C PRO A 57 -2.35 -13.33 13.60
N VAL A 58 -2.20 -12.06 13.25
CA VAL A 58 -1.45 -11.06 14.03
C VAL A 58 -2.32 -9.86 14.36
N ALA A 59 -2.00 -9.12 15.41
CA ALA A 59 -2.75 -7.91 15.73
C ALA A 59 -2.66 -6.91 14.56
N LEU A 60 -3.75 -6.21 14.26
CA LEU A 60 -3.75 -5.22 13.18
C LEU A 60 -2.76 -4.07 13.47
N SER A 61 -2.61 -3.72 14.75
CA SER A 61 -1.60 -2.77 15.23
C SER A 61 -0.17 -3.27 15.04
N GLU A 62 0.06 -4.59 15.16
CA GLU A 62 1.35 -5.21 14.85
C GLU A 62 1.62 -5.23 13.34
N PHE A 63 0.60 -5.57 12.55
CA PHE A 63 0.68 -5.65 11.10
C PHE A 63 0.99 -4.27 10.47
N HIS A 64 0.39 -3.20 11.00
CA HIS A 64 0.65 -1.82 10.61
C HIS A 64 1.55 -1.07 11.60
N ALA A 65 2.43 -1.78 12.32
CA ALA A 65 3.34 -1.16 13.27
C ALA A 65 4.11 0.01 12.64
N GLY A 66 4.14 1.14 13.35
CA GLY A 66 4.75 2.39 12.91
C GLY A 66 3.82 3.35 12.17
N ALA A 67 2.61 2.94 11.79
CA ALA A 67 1.58 3.85 11.30
C ALA A 67 0.77 4.42 12.48
N ARG A 68 0.24 5.63 12.31
CA ARG A 68 -0.72 6.22 13.25
C ARG A 68 -2.12 5.77 12.85
N PHE A 69 -2.83 5.10 13.75
CA PHE A 69 -4.16 4.56 13.50
C PHE A 69 -5.17 5.07 14.53
N GLY A 70 -6.44 5.10 14.14
CA GLY A 70 -7.54 5.13 15.09
C GLY A 70 -7.70 3.78 15.80
N GLU A 71 -8.86 3.54 16.39
CA GLU A 71 -9.12 2.31 17.14
C GLU A 71 -8.96 1.05 16.27
N ILE A 72 -7.97 0.23 16.62
CA ILE A 72 -7.67 -1.07 16.01
C ILE A 72 -7.29 -2.14 17.04
N ASP A 73 -7.38 -1.82 18.35
CA ASP A 73 -7.05 -2.75 19.41
C ASP A 73 -8.05 -3.92 19.45
N GLY A 74 -7.54 -5.11 19.76
CA GLY A 74 -8.34 -6.35 19.72
C GLY A 74 -8.69 -6.85 18.31
N ILE A 75 -8.37 -6.10 17.25
CA ILE A 75 -8.54 -6.55 15.86
C ILE A 75 -7.30 -7.31 15.43
N ARG A 76 -7.47 -8.50 14.85
CA ARG A 76 -6.38 -9.26 14.23
C ARG A 76 -6.61 -9.39 12.73
N ILE A 77 -5.53 -9.45 11.95
CA ILE A 77 -5.55 -9.74 10.52
C ILE A 77 -4.94 -11.12 10.26
N LYS A 78 -5.53 -11.87 9.34
CA LYS A 78 -5.03 -13.18 8.91
C LYS A 78 -4.69 -13.15 7.43
N GLU A 79 -3.45 -13.48 7.11
CA GLU A 79 -3.01 -13.72 5.73
C GLU A 79 -3.02 -15.23 5.44
N PRO A 80 -3.96 -15.72 4.60
CA PRO A 80 -4.10 -17.15 4.34
C PRO A 80 -2.97 -17.70 3.45
N SER A 81 -2.41 -16.86 2.58
CA SER A 81 -1.34 -17.22 1.64
C SER A 81 -0.49 -15.99 1.31
N PRO A 82 0.76 -16.18 0.85
CA PRO A 82 1.51 -15.10 0.22
C PRO A 82 0.72 -14.50 -0.95
N ARG A 83 0.76 -13.18 -1.08
CA ARG A 83 0.04 -12.49 -2.15
C ARG A 83 0.93 -12.22 -3.36
N THR A 84 0.29 -12.09 -4.52
CA THR A 84 0.89 -11.54 -5.72
C THR A 84 0.40 -10.11 -5.93
N VAL A 85 1.23 -9.28 -6.56
CA VAL A 85 0.84 -7.91 -6.96
C VAL A 85 0.40 -7.97 -8.41
N VAL A 86 -0.75 -7.37 -8.71
CA VAL A 86 -1.27 -7.24 -10.07
C VAL A 86 -1.71 -5.80 -10.31
N LYS A 87 -1.58 -5.33 -11.55
CA LYS A 87 -2.08 -4.01 -11.96
C LYS A 87 -3.40 -4.18 -12.72
N ALA A 88 -4.42 -3.41 -12.35
CA ALA A 88 -5.68 -3.37 -13.08
C ALA A 88 -5.52 -2.59 -14.40
N ILE A 89 -6.20 -3.05 -15.45
CA ILE A 89 -6.23 -2.32 -16.73
C ILE A 89 -7.13 -1.08 -16.61
N ASN A 90 -8.26 -1.23 -15.93
CA ASN A 90 -9.27 -0.20 -15.76
C ASN A 90 -9.23 0.38 -14.34
N GLN A 91 -9.83 1.56 -14.18
CA GLN A 91 -10.06 2.15 -12.86
C GLN A 91 -11.22 1.41 -12.18
N HIS A 92 -11.04 1.05 -10.92
CA HIS A 92 -12.07 0.38 -10.12
C HIS A 92 -12.48 1.24 -8.92
N ASP A 93 -13.78 1.30 -8.65
CA ASP A 93 -14.28 1.80 -7.38
C ASP A 93 -13.89 0.83 -6.27
N THR A 94 -13.23 1.35 -5.25
CA THR A 94 -12.72 0.58 -4.11
C THR A 94 -13.66 0.57 -2.92
N LYS A 95 -14.74 1.38 -2.99
CA LYS A 95 -15.84 1.34 -2.02
C LYS A 95 -16.44 -0.06 -2.03
N SER A 96 -16.50 -0.67 -0.87
CA SER A 96 -17.14 -1.98 -0.72
C SER A 96 -18.58 -1.95 -1.24
N VAL A 97 -18.83 -2.77 -2.26
CA VAL A 97 -20.18 -3.19 -2.65
C VAL A 97 -20.46 -4.49 -1.90
N SER A 98 -21.67 -4.64 -1.36
CA SER A 98 -22.06 -5.78 -0.53
C SER A 98 -21.93 -7.15 -1.21
N ASP A 99 -21.81 -7.18 -2.54
CA ASP A 99 -21.63 -8.41 -3.30
C ASP A 99 -20.15 -8.81 -3.39
N GLY A 100 -19.83 -9.94 -2.76
CA GLY A 100 -18.51 -10.57 -2.77
C GLY A 100 -18.01 -11.09 -4.12
N SER A 101 -18.57 -10.60 -5.24
CA SER A 101 -18.25 -10.99 -6.61
C SER A 101 -17.24 -10.06 -7.30
N ALA A 102 -16.62 -9.11 -6.57
CA ALA A 102 -15.72 -8.13 -7.15
C ALA A 102 -14.56 -8.81 -7.89
N CYS A 103 -14.73 -8.88 -9.22
CA CYS A 103 -13.75 -9.29 -10.20
C CYS A 103 -13.22 -8.04 -10.88
N PHE A 104 -11.93 -8.05 -11.21
CA PHE A 104 -11.35 -7.02 -12.05
C PHE A 104 -10.45 -7.68 -13.09
N THR A 105 -10.31 -7.03 -14.23
CA THR A 105 -9.53 -7.57 -15.35
C THR A 105 -8.12 -7.00 -15.30
N ASN A 106 -7.13 -7.89 -15.28
CA ASN A 106 -5.72 -7.57 -15.51
C ASN A 106 -5.30 -8.05 -16.91
N LEU A 107 -4.02 -7.88 -17.27
CA LEU A 107 -3.48 -8.34 -18.56
C LEU A 107 -3.53 -9.87 -18.75
N ASP A 108 -3.61 -10.62 -17.65
CA ASP A 108 -3.61 -12.09 -17.63
C ASP A 108 -5.03 -12.68 -17.49
N GLY A 109 -6.07 -11.84 -17.45
CA GLY A 109 -7.47 -12.23 -17.34
C GLY A 109 -8.19 -11.69 -16.08
N ASP A 110 -9.27 -12.36 -15.70
CA ASP A 110 -10.10 -11.92 -14.57
C ASP A 110 -9.53 -12.40 -13.23
N VAL A 111 -9.42 -11.47 -12.29
CA VAL A 111 -8.92 -11.70 -10.94
C VAL A 111 -10.05 -11.60 -9.93
N LYS A 112 -10.23 -12.67 -9.14
CA LYS A 112 -11.25 -12.77 -8.09
C LYS A 112 -10.70 -12.28 -6.75
N LEU A 113 -11.20 -11.14 -6.25
CA LEU A 113 -10.70 -10.54 -4.99
C LEU A 113 -11.02 -11.39 -3.75
N PHE A 114 -12.14 -12.12 -3.76
CA PHE A 114 -12.56 -12.94 -2.61
C PHE A 114 -11.55 -14.06 -2.27
N GLU A 115 -10.70 -14.46 -3.22
CA GLU A 115 -9.67 -15.47 -3.00
C GLU A 115 -8.54 -14.97 -2.08
N MET A 116 -8.45 -13.65 -1.85
CA MET A 116 -7.42 -13.02 -0.98
C MET A 116 -5.97 -13.34 -1.38
N LYS A 117 -5.74 -13.67 -2.66
CA LYS A 117 -4.41 -13.99 -3.21
C LYS A 117 -3.68 -12.80 -3.80
N THR A 118 -4.39 -11.70 -4.04
CA THR A 118 -3.87 -10.57 -4.80
C THR A 118 -3.87 -9.28 -4.00
N ILE A 119 -2.89 -8.44 -4.34
CA ILE A 119 -2.80 -7.01 -4.05
C ILE A 119 -3.00 -6.33 -5.40
N VAL A 120 -4.00 -5.48 -5.51
CA VAL A 120 -4.30 -4.78 -6.76
C VAL A 120 -3.72 -3.39 -6.68
N ILE A 121 -2.92 -3.02 -7.67
CA ILE A 121 -2.62 -1.62 -8.00
C ILE A 121 -3.72 -1.18 -8.98
N ASN A 122 -4.43 -0.11 -8.64
CA ASN A 122 -5.57 0.37 -9.43
C ASN A 122 -5.11 0.90 -10.80
N GLY A 123 -6.07 1.07 -11.72
CA GLY A 123 -5.82 1.62 -13.03
C GLY A 123 -5.27 3.06 -12.94
N ASP A 124 -4.48 3.43 -13.93
CA ASP A 124 -3.84 4.75 -13.96
C ASP A 124 -4.89 5.87 -13.88
N SER A 125 -4.57 6.93 -13.13
CA SER A 125 -5.46 8.07 -12.87
C SER A 125 -6.75 7.74 -12.10
N ALA A 126 -6.82 6.58 -11.42
CA ALA A 126 -7.91 6.31 -10.50
C ALA A 126 -8.05 7.45 -9.46
N SER A 127 -9.30 7.81 -9.18
CA SER A 127 -9.57 8.97 -8.30
C SER A 127 -9.25 8.71 -6.82
N ALA A 128 -9.20 7.42 -6.42
CA ALA A 128 -8.81 6.92 -5.12
C ALA A 128 -8.61 5.39 -5.11
N GLY A 129 -8.09 4.88 -4.01
CA GLY A 129 -7.85 3.47 -3.77
C GLY A 129 -6.74 2.93 -4.67
N ASP A 130 -5.58 3.59 -4.63
CA ASP A 130 -4.40 3.27 -5.43
C ASP A 130 -4.00 1.80 -5.27
N LEU A 131 -4.15 1.27 -4.06
CA LEU A 131 -4.10 -0.17 -3.84
C LEU A 131 -5.32 -0.65 -3.06
N PHE A 132 -5.78 -1.85 -3.42
CA PHE A 132 -6.85 -2.49 -2.68
C PHE A 132 -6.72 -4.01 -2.70
N MET A 133 -7.23 -4.64 -1.67
CA MET A 133 -7.25 -6.09 -1.52
C MET A 133 -8.34 -6.51 -0.55
N ARG A 134 -8.81 -7.75 -0.68
CA ARG A 134 -9.66 -8.37 0.35
C ARG A 134 -8.79 -8.92 1.47
N VAL A 135 -9.16 -8.61 2.72
CA VAL A 135 -8.51 -9.12 3.93
C VAL A 135 -9.52 -9.82 4.82
N ARG A 136 -9.01 -10.64 5.74
CA ARG A 136 -9.79 -11.28 6.78
C ARG A 136 -9.37 -10.72 8.14
N LEU A 137 -10.31 -10.08 8.81
CA LEU A 137 -10.17 -9.60 10.17
C LEU A 137 -10.82 -10.59 11.15
N ILE A 138 -10.26 -10.67 12.35
CA ILE A 138 -10.85 -11.34 13.51
C ILE A 138 -11.13 -10.25 14.54
N VAL A 139 -12.40 -10.08 14.90
CA VAL A 139 -12.86 -9.07 15.85
C VAL A 139 -13.68 -9.78 16.92
N GLY A 140 -13.13 -9.87 18.13
CA GLY A 140 -13.65 -10.79 19.15
C GLY A 140 -13.65 -12.24 18.62
N ASN A 141 -14.83 -12.84 18.54
CA ASN A 141 -15.03 -14.21 18.03
C ASN A 141 -15.47 -14.27 16.57
N GLU A 142 -15.66 -13.13 15.91
CA GLU A 142 -16.19 -13.06 14.55
C GLU A 142 -15.06 -12.93 13.52
N GLN A 143 -15.21 -13.63 12.39
CA GLN A 143 -14.36 -13.45 11.21
C GLN A 143 -15.10 -12.58 10.20
N VAL A 144 -14.53 -11.43 9.89
CA VAL A 144 -15.10 -10.47 8.94
C VAL A 144 -14.17 -10.36 7.74
N GLN A 145 -14.72 -10.53 6.55
CA GLN A 145 -14.01 -10.16 5.32
C GLN A 145 -14.36 -8.73 4.95
N CYS A 146 -13.36 -7.91 4.72
CA CYS A 146 -13.51 -6.52 4.30
C CYS A 146 -12.41 -6.14 3.32
N ASN A 147 -12.49 -4.94 2.74
CA ASN A 147 -11.40 -4.41 1.95
C ASN A 147 -10.34 -3.79 2.87
N GLU A 148 -9.08 -3.92 2.49
CA GLU A 148 -8.00 -3.03 2.90
C GLU A 148 -7.69 -2.15 1.69
N VAL A 149 -7.84 -0.84 1.87
CA VAL A 149 -7.62 0.17 0.82
C VAL A 149 -6.48 1.08 1.24
N ILE A 150 -5.45 1.17 0.41
CA ILE A 150 -4.30 2.03 0.64
C ILE A 150 -4.34 3.15 -0.39
N GLN A 151 -4.39 4.38 0.11
CA GLN A 151 -4.29 5.59 -0.69
C GLN A 151 -2.91 6.19 -0.51
N CYS A 152 -2.12 6.25 -1.58
CA CYS A 152 -0.95 7.12 -1.62
C CYS A 152 -1.43 8.55 -1.87
N LYS A 153 -0.73 9.54 -1.30
CA LYS A 153 -0.97 10.97 -1.59
C LYS A 153 0.33 11.75 -1.61
N LEU A 154 0.67 12.31 -2.77
CA LEU A 154 1.71 13.33 -2.89
C LEU A 154 1.05 14.71 -2.82
N LEU A 155 1.52 15.54 -1.89
CA LEU A 155 1.12 16.94 -1.81
C LEU A 155 2.23 17.82 -2.39
N GLN A 156 1.88 19.03 -2.80
CA GLN A 156 2.87 19.99 -3.29
C GLN A 156 3.92 20.29 -2.21
N THR A 157 5.11 20.69 -2.63
CA THR A 157 6.20 21.06 -1.71
C THR A 157 5.72 22.09 -0.68
N LYS A 158 5.96 21.82 0.61
CA LYS A 158 5.51 22.61 1.79
C LYS A 158 4.02 22.52 2.13
N GLN A 159 3.19 21.88 1.31
CA GLN A 159 1.81 21.63 1.66
C GLN A 159 1.73 20.53 2.72
N LYS A 160 1.00 20.80 3.80
CA LYS A 160 0.78 19.87 4.90
C LYS A 160 -0.53 19.09 4.71
N MET A 161 -0.55 17.87 5.22
CA MET A 161 -1.75 17.03 5.26
C MET A 161 -2.67 17.48 6.39
N SER A 162 -3.83 18.02 6.03
CA SER A 162 -4.87 18.44 6.98
C SER A 162 -5.90 17.33 7.24
N LYS A 163 -6.65 17.45 8.34
CA LYS A 163 -7.81 16.57 8.62
C LYS A 163 -8.82 16.59 7.47
N ALA A 164 -9.12 17.77 6.92
CA ALA A 164 -10.08 17.93 5.83
C ALA A 164 -9.63 17.19 4.55
N THR A 165 -8.33 17.26 4.23
CA THR A 165 -7.75 16.52 3.10
C THR A 165 -7.81 15.02 3.35
N TYR A 166 -7.46 14.56 4.55
CA TYR A 166 -7.55 13.15 4.93
C TYR A 166 -8.96 12.59 4.77
N GLU A 167 -9.96 13.26 5.35
CA GLU A 167 -11.36 12.84 5.28
C GLU A 167 -11.88 12.82 3.84
N LYS A 168 -11.45 13.79 3.01
CA LYS A 168 -11.78 13.82 1.58
C LYS A 168 -11.22 12.62 0.83
N GLU A 169 -9.94 12.27 1.04
CA GLU A 169 -9.34 11.11 0.38
C GLU A 169 -9.96 9.79 0.88
N LYS A 170 -10.21 9.67 2.19
CA LYS A 170 -10.93 8.53 2.78
C LYS A 170 -12.31 8.33 2.14
N ALA A 171 -13.10 9.39 2.03
CA ALA A 171 -14.46 9.33 1.48
C ALA A 171 -14.52 8.92 0.00
N LYS A 172 -13.43 9.13 -0.76
CA LYS A 172 -13.32 8.60 -2.12
C LYS A 172 -13.01 7.12 -2.14
N ALA A 173 -12.18 6.64 -1.21
CA ALA A 173 -11.65 5.27 -1.19
C ALA A 173 -12.58 4.25 -0.52
N MET A 174 -13.36 4.65 0.49
CA MET A 174 -14.20 3.74 1.26
C MET A 174 -15.60 4.30 1.52
N LYS A 175 -16.57 3.41 1.69
CA LYS A 175 -17.94 3.74 2.13
C LYS A 175 -18.18 3.12 3.50
N GLY A 176 -18.46 3.96 4.50
CA GLY A 176 -18.69 3.49 5.88
C GLY A 176 -17.40 3.22 6.65
N SER A 177 -17.48 2.32 7.64
CA SER A 177 -16.43 2.05 8.64
C SER A 177 -16.01 0.57 8.72
N SER A 178 -16.48 -0.27 7.80
CA SER A 178 -16.18 -1.71 7.82
C SER A 178 -14.78 -2.05 7.30
N ASP A 179 -14.32 -1.28 6.31
CA ASP A 179 -13.03 -1.49 5.63
C ASP A 179 -11.86 -0.91 6.44
N VAL A 180 -10.66 -1.43 6.17
CA VAL A 180 -9.41 -0.85 6.67
C VAL A 180 -8.91 0.16 5.66
N PHE A 181 -8.62 1.38 6.10
CA PHE A 181 -8.10 2.43 5.24
C PHE A 181 -6.73 2.90 5.74
N LEU A 182 -5.77 3.03 4.83
CA LEU A 182 -4.45 3.57 5.14
C LEU A 182 -4.07 4.64 4.12
N LEU A 183 -3.85 5.87 4.59
CA LEU A 183 -3.29 6.93 3.75
C LEU A 183 -1.77 7.02 3.95
N ILE A 184 -1.01 7.00 2.86
CA ILE A 184 0.45 7.13 2.87
C ILE A 184 0.84 8.41 2.15
N THR A 185 1.59 9.28 2.82
CA THR A 185 2.03 10.56 2.26
C THR A 185 3.43 10.94 2.72
N SER A 186 4.17 11.67 1.87
CA SER A 186 5.44 12.30 2.23
C SER A 186 5.27 13.62 2.99
N ALA A 187 4.04 14.14 3.07
CA ALA A 187 3.77 15.42 3.70
C ALA A 187 3.79 15.31 5.23
N GLU A 188 4.16 16.41 5.88
CA GLU A 188 3.94 16.61 7.31
C GLU A 188 2.45 16.81 7.59
N LEU A 189 2.01 16.49 8.79
CA LEU A 189 0.66 16.82 9.24
C LEU A 189 0.57 18.31 9.56
N ALA A 190 -0.56 18.93 9.18
CA ALA A 190 -0.85 20.30 9.57
C ALA A 190 -1.06 20.37 11.09
N ASP A 191 -1.87 19.45 11.61
CA ASP A 191 -2.23 19.31 13.01
C ASP A 191 -2.36 17.83 13.37
N CYS A 192 -2.24 17.50 14.66
CA CYS A 192 -2.61 16.19 15.15
C CYS A 192 -4.14 16.09 15.27
N PHE A 193 -4.74 15.09 14.61
CA PHE A 193 -6.17 14.83 14.69
C PHE A 193 -6.44 13.35 14.98
N ALA A 194 -7.54 13.09 15.68
CA ALA A 194 -8.05 11.74 15.91
C ALA A 194 -8.48 11.10 14.60
N LEU A 195 -8.09 9.85 14.41
CA LEU A 195 -8.42 9.04 13.24
C LEU A 195 -9.63 8.14 13.56
N PRO A 196 -10.53 7.90 12.60
CA PRO A 196 -11.63 6.95 12.79
C PRO A 196 -11.13 5.52 13.06
N PRO A 197 -11.97 4.64 13.63
CA PRO A 197 -11.65 3.21 13.76
C PRO A 197 -11.22 2.60 12.42
N ARG A 198 -10.23 1.70 12.45
CA ARG A 198 -9.65 1.02 11.27
C ARG A 198 -9.06 1.94 10.20
N CYS A 199 -8.92 3.23 10.50
CA CYS A 199 -8.36 4.21 9.58
C CYS A 199 -6.99 4.66 10.09
N GLY A 200 -6.01 4.65 9.19
CA GLY A 200 -4.62 4.95 9.50
C GLY A 200 -4.02 5.99 8.56
N ILE A 201 -2.89 6.53 9.00
CA ILE A 201 -2.04 7.42 8.23
C ILE A 201 -0.57 7.12 8.48
N VAL A 202 0.22 7.18 7.42
CA VAL A 202 1.68 7.23 7.44
C VAL A 202 2.07 8.55 6.80
N SER A 203 2.39 9.54 7.63
CA SER A 203 2.91 10.83 7.16
C SER A 203 4.44 10.81 7.18
N LYS A 204 5.08 11.95 6.93
CA LYS A 204 6.53 12.10 7.02
C LYS A 204 7.10 11.58 8.35
N ASP A 205 6.40 11.82 9.46
CA ASP A 205 6.88 11.52 10.81
C ASP A 205 6.80 10.02 11.13
N GLU A 206 5.79 9.33 10.61
CA GLU A 206 5.63 7.88 10.73
C GLU A 206 6.45 7.10 9.70
N PHE A 207 6.95 7.75 8.67
CA PHE A 207 7.50 7.11 7.49
C PHE A 207 8.65 6.14 7.81
N VAL A 208 9.60 6.58 8.64
CA VAL A 208 10.73 5.75 9.09
C VAL A 208 10.26 4.60 9.96
N GLN A 209 9.27 4.85 10.83
CA GLN A 209 8.78 3.84 11.75
C GLN A 209 7.99 2.75 11.02
N TYR A 210 7.19 3.14 10.03
CA TYR A 210 6.36 2.22 9.25
C TYR A 210 7.17 1.39 8.27
N PHE A 211 8.07 2.00 7.49
CA PHE A 211 8.86 1.28 6.48
C PHE A 211 10.17 0.69 7.02
N GLY A 212 10.63 1.13 8.19
CA GLY A 212 11.83 0.61 8.84
C GLY A 212 13.06 0.68 7.93
N PRO A 213 13.80 -0.43 7.72
CA PRO A 213 14.96 -0.48 6.83
C PRO A 213 14.66 -0.08 5.37
N PHE A 214 13.40 -0.14 4.95
CA PHE A 214 12.98 0.26 3.60
C PHE A 214 12.63 1.74 3.48
N ALA A 215 12.69 2.53 4.57
CA ALA A 215 12.27 3.93 4.58
C ALA A 215 13.01 4.82 3.56
N SER A 216 14.31 4.57 3.34
CA SER A 216 15.09 5.32 2.34
C SER A 216 14.62 5.05 0.91
N ARG A 217 14.29 3.78 0.60
CA ARG A 217 13.72 3.40 -0.71
C ARG A 217 12.31 3.95 -0.88
N ALA A 218 11.50 3.86 0.17
CA ALA A 218 10.17 4.44 0.23
C ALA A 218 10.19 5.95 -0.04
N TYR A 219 11.15 6.68 0.56
CA TYR A 219 11.28 8.13 0.37
C TYR A 219 11.75 8.46 -1.04
N ARG A 220 12.70 7.69 -1.59
CA ARG A 220 13.13 7.85 -2.99
C ARG A 220 12.00 7.62 -3.99
N SER A 221 11.07 6.70 -3.72
CA SER A 221 9.88 6.52 -4.56
C SER A 221 8.94 7.72 -4.54
N LEU A 222 9.01 8.59 -3.52
CA LEU A 222 8.23 9.81 -3.36
C LEU A 222 8.89 11.07 -3.94
N LEU A 223 10.20 11.05 -4.16
CA LEU A 223 10.96 12.19 -4.65
C LEU A 223 10.97 12.25 -6.18
N GLU A 224 10.76 13.45 -6.74
CA GLU A 224 10.88 13.71 -8.17
C GLU A 224 12.22 13.23 -8.75
N PRO A 225 12.28 12.78 -10.03
CA PRO A 225 13.58 12.56 -10.64
C PRO A 225 14.33 13.90 -10.65
N PRO A 226 15.67 13.91 -10.52
CA PRO A 226 16.42 15.13 -10.76
C PRO A 226 16.04 15.63 -12.15
N ILE A 227 15.58 16.89 -12.21
CA ILE A 227 15.38 17.61 -13.47
C ILE A 227 16.66 17.39 -14.27
N SER A 228 16.57 16.72 -15.41
CA SER A 228 17.67 16.64 -16.36
C SER A 228 17.99 18.08 -16.76
N THR A 229 19.00 18.68 -16.14
CA THR A 229 19.63 19.91 -16.64
C THR A 229 19.98 19.65 -18.09
N PRO A 230 19.44 20.42 -19.06
CA PRO A 230 19.88 20.27 -20.43
C PRO A 230 21.36 20.63 -20.49
N LEU A 231 22.18 19.70 -20.98
CA LEU A 231 23.55 19.96 -21.39
C LEU A 231 23.51 21.10 -22.41
N ARG A 232 23.81 22.32 -21.97
CA ARG A 232 24.23 23.39 -22.88
C ARG A 232 25.56 22.95 -23.47
N ILE A 233 25.51 22.31 -24.64
CA ILE A 233 26.67 22.27 -25.53
C ILE A 233 26.85 23.71 -26.02
N SER A 234 27.78 24.42 -25.38
CA SER A 234 28.31 25.68 -25.91
C SER A 234 29.17 25.32 -27.11
N SER A 235 28.62 25.43 -28.32
CA SER A 235 29.41 25.39 -29.54
C SER A 235 30.23 26.67 -29.63
N TYR A 236 31.49 26.59 -29.18
CA TYR A 236 32.57 27.41 -29.72
C TYR A 236 33.30 26.53 -30.74
N VAL A 237 33.09 26.80 -32.02
CA VAL A 237 34.06 27.03 -33.11
C VAL A 237 33.26 27.57 -34.29
#